data_AF-A0A5D2YZ96-F1
#
_entry.id   AF-A0A5D2YZ96-F1
#
_cell.length_a   1.000
_cell.length_b   1.000
_cell.length_c   1.000
_cell.angle_alpha   90.00
_cell.angle_beta   90.00
_cell.angle_gamma   90.00
#
_symmetry.space_group_name_H-M   'P 1'
#
loop_
_entity.id
_entity.type
_entity.pdbx_description
1 polymer ?
#
loop_
_entity_poly.entity_id
_entity_poly.type
_entity_poly.pdbx_seq_one_letter_code
_entity_poly.pdbx_strand_id
1 'polypeptide(L)'
;MRMSMTSNKLSLGTIKGGWRGRMQNFLRRLGRRNMLGFVHLLIMHIKETQEYLGGRKRRKLRNRGKKEAKVRAKQLQEEEAARAAEEERRRKEEEDKRAAEAALQHKKNKEKEKKLLRKERTRLRALSAPVLSQHLLDLSEEDVESLCMTLGFEQLRSLCDKMDNKEALERAKLIQDARGYNSNTEEKIVDDANGSHLNGSVDSNGSILSSSSSEKKEKPWTKEEIELLRKGTQKYPKGTSRRWEVISEYIGTGRSVEEILKATKTVLLQKPDATKAFDSFLEKRKPAATIASPLSTREEVGVVSMPSRTENTTAKTSSPEDSGKTGSSPVDVVSGNGVSSSSEQDVWSAVQERALIQALKTFPKETSQRWERVATAVPGKTVNQCKKKFALLKENFRSKKSTA
;
A
#
# COMPACT_ATOMS: atom_id res chain seq x y z
N MET A 1 32.13 -7.56 26.89
CA MET A 1 32.89 -8.83 26.77
C MET A 1 32.29 -9.68 25.66
N ARG A 2 33.10 -10.30 24.77
CA ARG A 2 32.61 -11.31 23.80
C ARG A 2 32.87 -12.71 24.36
N MET A 3 31.82 -13.41 24.82
CA MET A 3 31.94 -14.84 25.15
C MET A 3 32.00 -15.68 23.87
N SER A 4 33.18 -16.19 23.53
CA SER A 4 33.37 -17.08 22.39
C SER A 4 32.90 -18.50 22.72
N MET A 5 31.72 -18.90 22.23
CA MET A 5 31.21 -20.27 22.39
C MET A 5 31.94 -21.23 21.45
N THR A 6 33.11 -21.71 21.88
CA THR A 6 33.86 -22.81 21.26
C THR A 6 33.09 -24.13 21.39
N SER A 7 32.11 -24.33 20.50
CA SER A 7 31.24 -25.51 20.52
C SER A 7 32.02 -26.76 20.13
N ASN A 8 32.54 -27.46 21.14
CA ASN A 8 33.43 -28.61 20.99
C ASN A 8 32.72 -29.77 20.27
N LYS A 9 32.83 -29.80 18.94
CA LYS A 9 32.35 -30.89 18.08
C LYS A 9 33.28 -32.09 18.23
N LEU A 10 33.14 -32.85 19.32
CA LEU A 10 33.74 -34.18 19.42
C LEU A 10 33.32 -35.02 18.22
N SER A 11 34.28 -35.26 17.33
CA SER A 11 34.10 -36.02 16.11
C SER A 11 33.92 -37.50 16.45
N LEU A 12 33.17 -38.22 15.62
CA LEU A 12 33.14 -39.69 15.70
C LEU A 12 34.55 -40.29 15.51
N GLY A 13 35.46 -39.59 14.81
CA GLY A 13 36.86 -39.95 14.73
C GLY A 13 37.58 -39.93 16.09
N THR A 14 37.33 -38.90 16.91
CA THR A 14 37.93 -38.76 18.26
C THR A 14 37.48 -39.87 19.21
N ILE A 15 36.16 -40.16 19.22
CA ILE A 15 35.57 -41.22 20.06
C ILE A 15 36.07 -42.60 19.59
N LYS A 16 36.07 -42.88 18.27
CA LYS A 16 36.63 -44.13 17.73
C LYS A 16 38.14 -44.25 17.96
N GLY A 17 38.90 -43.16 17.92
CA GLY A 17 40.33 -43.12 18.21
C GLY A 17 40.65 -43.48 19.66
N GLY A 18 39.99 -42.80 20.60
CA GLY A 18 40.12 -43.09 22.04
C GLY A 18 39.64 -44.49 22.42
N TRP A 19 38.61 -45.02 21.75
CA TRP A 19 38.22 -46.43 21.92
C TRP A 19 39.29 -47.39 21.36
N ARG A 20 39.81 -47.15 20.14
CA ARG A 20 40.88 -47.99 19.55
C ARG A 20 42.14 -48.03 20.40
N GLY A 21 42.65 -46.89 20.86
CA GLY A 21 43.85 -46.82 21.69
C GLY A 21 43.68 -47.53 23.04
N ARG A 22 42.51 -47.35 23.70
CA ARG A 22 42.20 -48.07 24.94
C ARG A 22 42.04 -49.58 24.71
N MET A 23 41.37 -49.99 23.63
CA MET A 23 41.23 -51.40 23.25
C MET A 23 42.57 -52.05 22.92
N GLN A 24 43.44 -51.38 22.17
CA GLN A 24 44.78 -51.86 21.83
C GLN A 24 45.66 -52.00 23.07
N ASN A 25 45.68 -51.01 23.97
CA ASN A 25 46.43 -51.08 25.22
C ASN A 25 45.88 -52.14 26.20
N PHE A 26 44.58 -52.43 26.15
CA PHE A 26 43.96 -53.50 26.94
C PHE A 26 44.30 -54.89 26.38
N LEU A 27 44.20 -55.09 25.06
CA LEU A 27 44.64 -56.30 24.36
C LEU A 27 46.13 -56.59 24.60
N ARG A 28 46.98 -55.55 24.62
CA ARG A 28 48.42 -55.67 24.90
C ARG A 28 48.75 -56.06 26.35
N ARG A 29 47.76 -56.05 27.26
CA ARG A 29 47.89 -56.41 28.69
C ARG A 29 47.25 -57.76 29.05
N LEU A 30 46.55 -58.44 28.13
CA LEU A 30 45.69 -59.58 28.46
C LEU A 30 45.96 -60.83 27.61
N GLY A 31 46.74 -61.76 28.16
CA GLY A 31 46.92 -63.10 27.61
C GLY A 31 45.65 -63.97 27.74
N ARG A 32 44.80 -63.96 26.70
CA ARG A 32 43.69 -64.90 26.35
C ARG A 32 42.64 -65.33 27.41
N ARG A 33 42.78 -65.08 28.71
CA ARG A 33 41.95 -65.71 29.77
C ARG A 33 40.80 -64.87 30.35
N ASN A 34 40.46 -63.70 29.80
CA ASN A 34 39.46 -62.81 30.43
C ASN A 34 38.45 -62.16 29.45
N MET A 35 37.59 -62.99 28.84
CA MET A 35 36.55 -62.49 27.92
C MET A 35 35.50 -61.60 28.60
N LEU A 36 35.18 -61.80 29.89
CA LEU A 36 34.20 -60.96 30.61
C LEU A 36 34.60 -59.47 30.59
N GLY A 37 35.89 -59.15 30.73
CA GLY A 37 36.38 -57.77 30.68
C GLY A 37 36.16 -57.12 29.31
N PHE A 38 36.38 -57.86 28.23
CA PHE A 38 36.10 -57.41 26.87
C PHE A 38 34.60 -57.21 26.62
N VAL A 39 33.76 -58.14 27.08
CA VAL A 39 32.29 -58.03 27.00
C VAL A 39 31.77 -56.82 27.78
N HIS A 40 32.30 -56.55 28.98
CA HIS A 40 31.93 -55.37 29.76
C HIS A 40 32.31 -54.06 29.04
N LEU A 41 33.53 -53.97 28.50
CA LEU A 41 33.98 -52.83 27.67
C LEU A 41 33.11 -52.62 26.42
N LEU A 42 32.67 -53.71 25.77
CA LEU A 42 31.77 -53.65 24.63
C LEU A 42 30.38 -53.12 25.03
N ILE A 43 29.81 -53.62 26.14
CA ILE A 43 28.52 -53.17 26.68
C ILE A 43 28.57 -51.68 27.06
N MET A 44 29.65 -51.22 27.71
CA MET A 44 29.82 -49.79 28.01
C MET A 44 29.85 -48.94 26.74
N HIS A 45 30.58 -49.34 25.70
CA HIS A 45 30.64 -48.58 24.46
C HIS A 45 29.31 -48.62 23.67
N ILE A 46 28.55 -49.70 23.76
CA ILE A 46 27.19 -49.77 23.20
C ILE A 46 26.26 -48.79 23.92
N LYS A 47 26.32 -48.72 25.27
CA LYS A 47 25.56 -47.71 26.05
C LYS A 47 25.97 -46.27 25.67
N GLU A 48 27.27 -45.97 25.67
CA GLU A 48 27.84 -44.66 25.30
C GLU A 48 27.39 -44.21 23.90
N THR A 49 27.45 -45.11 22.91
CA THR A 49 27.05 -44.80 21.53
C THR A 49 25.54 -44.64 21.36
N GLN A 50 24.72 -45.43 22.08
CA GLN A 50 23.26 -45.23 22.12
C GLN A 50 22.88 -43.91 22.80
N GLU A 51 23.53 -43.53 23.90
CA GLU A 51 23.32 -42.25 24.56
C GLU A 51 23.73 -41.06 23.69
N TYR A 52 24.87 -41.15 23.00
CA TYR A 52 25.32 -40.15 22.03
C TYR A 52 24.33 -39.99 20.87
N LEU A 53 23.80 -41.09 20.32
CA LEU A 53 22.78 -41.08 19.27
C LEU A 53 21.44 -40.52 19.79
N GLY A 54 21.03 -40.89 21.00
CA GLY A 54 19.86 -40.34 21.68
C GLY A 54 19.99 -38.84 21.96
N GLY A 55 21.14 -38.38 22.44
CA GLY A 55 21.48 -36.97 22.62
C GLY A 55 21.49 -36.20 21.30
N ARG A 56 22.00 -36.81 20.21
CA ARG A 56 21.95 -36.26 18.85
C ARG A 56 20.50 -36.15 18.33
N LYS A 57 19.65 -37.15 18.56
CA LYS A 57 18.20 -37.11 18.25
C LYS A 57 17.49 -36.01 19.06
N ARG A 58 17.70 -35.94 20.38
CA ARG A 58 17.16 -34.91 21.28
C ARG A 58 17.59 -33.49 20.88
N ARG A 59 18.86 -33.28 20.51
CA ARG A 59 19.36 -32.00 19.98
C ARG A 59 18.70 -31.61 18.65
N LYS A 60 18.46 -32.57 17.73
CA LYS A 60 17.71 -32.32 16.48
C LYS A 60 16.26 -31.90 16.78
N LEU A 61 15.55 -32.64 17.63
CA LEU A 61 14.15 -32.34 18.00
C LEU A 61 14.01 -30.95 18.64
N ARG A 62 14.84 -30.63 19.64
CA ARG A 62 14.86 -29.30 20.28
C ARG A 62 15.15 -28.19 19.28
N ASN A 63 16.07 -28.40 18.34
CA ASN A 63 16.37 -27.42 17.30
C ASN A 63 15.24 -27.27 16.27
N ARG A 64 14.44 -28.32 16.04
CA ARG A 64 13.22 -28.23 15.21
C ARG A 64 12.13 -27.44 15.94
N GLY A 65 11.84 -27.78 17.19
CA GLY A 65 10.89 -27.04 18.04
C GLY A 65 11.26 -25.56 18.20
N LYS A 66 12.55 -25.22 18.36
CA LYS A 66 12.99 -23.81 18.38
C LYS A 66 12.79 -23.07 17.04
N LYS A 67 12.84 -23.77 15.89
CA LYS A 67 12.49 -23.18 14.58
C LYS A 67 10.98 -23.00 14.44
N GLU A 68 10.20 -24.03 14.74
CA GLU A 68 8.73 -24.01 14.71
C GLU A 68 8.15 -22.92 15.63
N ALA A 69 8.70 -22.78 16.84
CA ALA A 69 8.34 -21.71 17.78
C ALA A 69 8.72 -20.31 17.27
N LYS A 70 9.90 -20.13 16.65
CA LYS A 70 10.28 -18.83 16.07
C LYS A 70 9.40 -18.45 14.87
N VAL A 71 8.96 -19.43 14.07
CA VAL A 71 8.02 -19.20 12.96
C VAL A 71 6.65 -18.80 13.52
N ARG A 72 6.08 -19.55 14.48
CA ARG A 72 4.80 -19.19 15.10
C ARG A 72 4.82 -17.86 15.84
N ALA A 73 5.92 -17.53 16.53
CA ALA A 73 6.07 -16.22 17.17
C ALA A 73 6.07 -15.07 16.16
N LYS A 74 6.74 -15.22 14.99
CA LYS A 74 6.65 -14.21 13.92
C LYS A 74 5.23 -14.13 13.37
N GLN A 75 4.59 -15.26 13.11
CA GLN A 75 3.22 -15.30 12.56
C GLN A 75 2.22 -14.59 13.48
N LEU A 76 2.26 -14.84 14.79
CA LEU A 76 1.41 -14.14 15.76
C LEU A 76 1.68 -12.63 15.79
N GLN A 77 2.96 -12.22 15.79
CA GLN A 77 3.33 -10.80 15.75
C GLN A 77 2.88 -10.10 14.46
N GLU A 78 2.91 -10.81 13.32
CA GLU A 78 2.49 -10.31 12.00
C GLU A 78 0.96 -10.24 11.89
N GLU A 79 0.23 -11.19 12.50
CA GLU A 79 -1.24 -11.20 12.63
C GLU A 79 -1.75 -10.12 13.60
N GLU A 80 -1.06 -9.91 14.72
CA GLU A 80 -1.34 -8.86 15.69
C GLU A 80 -1.12 -7.46 15.09
N ALA A 81 0.02 -7.25 14.40
CA ALA A 81 0.28 -6.02 13.67
C ALA A 81 -0.75 -5.76 12.53
N ALA A 82 -1.20 -6.82 11.85
CA ALA A 82 -2.25 -6.70 10.83
C ALA A 82 -3.60 -6.27 11.46
N ARG A 83 -4.01 -6.88 12.58
CA ARG A 83 -5.22 -6.47 13.33
C ARG A 83 -5.14 -5.02 13.82
N ALA A 84 -3.99 -4.61 14.36
CA ALA A 84 -3.78 -3.24 14.84
C ALA A 84 -3.90 -2.22 13.69
N ALA A 85 -3.28 -2.50 12.53
CA ALA A 85 -3.37 -1.65 11.35
C ALA A 85 -4.78 -1.62 10.72
N GLU A 86 -5.55 -2.70 10.79
CA GLU A 86 -6.95 -2.73 10.36
C GLU A 86 -7.84 -1.92 11.31
N GLU A 87 -7.64 -2.02 12.62
CA GLU A 87 -8.38 -1.24 13.60
C GLU A 87 -8.05 0.26 13.51
N GLU A 88 -6.78 0.64 13.36
CA GLU A 88 -6.35 2.02 13.14
C GLU A 88 -7.02 2.62 11.89
N ARG A 89 -7.04 1.87 10.78
CA ARG A 89 -7.75 2.29 9.55
C ARG A 89 -9.25 2.46 9.78
N ARG A 90 -9.90 1.55 10.50
CA ARG A 90 -11.34 1.65 10.81
C ARG A 90 -11.66 2.85 11.71
N ARG A 91 -10.85 3.09 12.74
CA ARG A 91 -10.98 4.27 13.63
C ARG A 91 -10.84 5.56 12.82
N LYS A 92 -9.84 5.63 11.94
CA LYS A 92 -9.64 6.78 11.06
C LYS A 92 -10.80 6.99 10.07
N GLU A 93 -11.31 5.94 9.43
CA GLU A 93 -12.45 6.04 8.52
C GLU A 93 -13.72 6.52 9.26
N GLU A 94 -13.92 6.11 10.51
CA GLU A 94 -15.00 6.60 11.37
C GLU A 94 -14.80 8.08 11.77
N GLU A 95 -13.57 8.49 12.07
CA GLU A 95 -13.22 9.88 12.37
C GLU A 95 -13.38 10.80 11.15
N ASP A 96 -12.84 10.42 9.99
CA ASP A 96 -12.98 11.14 8.72
C ASP A 96 -14.48 11.28 8.35
N LYS A 97 -15.29 10.22 8.56
CA LYS A 97 -16.76 10.26 8.38
C LYS A 97 -17.45 11.21 9.37
N ARG A 98 -17.09 11.16 10.65
CA ARG A 98 -17.63 12.05 11.71
C ARG A 98 -17.28 13.52 11.43
N ALA A 99 -16.05 13.79 10.99
CA ALA A 99 -15.60 15.11 10.57
C ALA A 99 -16.34 15.62 9.32
N ALA A 100 -16.57 14.75 8.32
CA ALA A 100 -17.35 15.08 7.13
C ALA A 100 -18.81 15.42 7.46
N GLU A 101 -19.44 14.67 8.38
CA GLU A 101 -20.80 14.98 8.84
C GLU A 101 -20.84 16.30 9.62
N ALA A 102 -19.94 16.51 10.57
CA ALA A 102 -19.85 17.77 11.33
C ALA A 102 -19.63 18.98 10.41
N ALA A 103 -18.78 18.86 9.39
CA ALA A 103 -18.56 19.89 8.38
C ALA A 103 -19.83 20.16 7.54
N LEU A 104 -20.64 19.14 7.26
CA LEU A 104 -21.92 19.28 6.54
C LEU A 104 -23.00 19.92 7.42
N GLN A 105 -23.08 19.57 8.71
CA GLN A 105 -23.98 20.23 9.67
C GLN A 105 -23.59 21.71 9.87
N HIS A 106 -22.30 22.01 10.03
CA HIS A 106 -21.75 23.37 10.13
C HIS A 106 -22.05 24.21 8.88
N LYS A 107 -21.94 23.64 7.67
CA LYS A 107 -22.39 24.30 6.43
C LYS A 107 -23.89 24.61 6.43
N LYS A 108 -24.74 23.64 6.79
CA LYS A 108 -26.20 23.83 6.90
C LYS A 108 -26.56 24.93 7.91
N ASN A 109 -25.88 24.97 9.06
CA ASN A 109 -26.13 25.99 10.08
C ASN A 109 -25.70 27.38 9.62
N LYS A 110 -24.51 27.53 9.00
CA LYS A 110 -24.09 28.80 8.39
C LYS A 110 -24.99 29.27 7.25
N GLU A 111 -25.66 28.36 6.54
CA GLU A 111 -26.65 28.72 5.53
C GLU A 111 -27.97 29.22 6.16
N LYS A 112 -28.46 28.56 7.23
CA LYS A 112 -29.60 29.04 8.02
C LYS A 112 -29.34 30.41 8.63
N GLU A 113 -28.18 30.59 9.25
CA GLU A 113 -27.71 31.85 9.84
C GLU A 113 -27.65 32.96 8.79
N LYS A 114 -27.06 32.72 7.61
CA LYS A 114 -27.06 33.67 6.49
C LYS A 114 -28.46 34.01 5.98
N LYS A 115 -29.42 33.07 6.04
CA LYS A 115 -30.83 33.34 5.70
C LYS A 115 -31.53 34.19 6.76
N LEU A 116 -31.22 34.00 8.04
CA LEU A 116 -31.72 34.84 9.14
C LEU A 116 -31.11 36.26 9.09
N LEU A 117 -29.79 36.39 8.95
CA LEU A 117 -29.09 37.66 8.71
C LEU A 117 -29.69 38.46 7.56
N ARG A 118 -30.00 37.80 6.42
CA ARG A 118 -30.66 38.46 5.29
C ARG A 118 -32.04 39.00 5.64
N LYS A 119 -32.88 38.21 6.33
CA LYS A 119 -34.20 38.68 6.80
C LYS A 119 -34.06 39.88 7.72
N GLU A 120 -33.15 39.84 8.68
CA GLU A 120 -32.97 40.91 9.67
C GLU A 120 -32.42 42.19 9.04
N ARG A 121 -31.47 42.08 8.10
CA ARG A 121 -31.00 43.22 7.29
C ARG A 121 -32.10 43.83 6.43
N THR A 122 -33.04 43.02 5.90
CA THR A 122 -34.22 43.54 5.20
C THR A 122 -35.21 44.20 6.16
N ARG A 123 -35.41 43.65 7.36
CA ARG A 123 -36.25 44.26 8.41
C ARG A 123 -35.69 45.60 8.88
N LEU A 124 -34.39 45.71 9.14
CA LEU A 124 -33.74 46.97 9.54
C LEU A 124 -33.98 48.06 8.49
N ARG A 125 -33.74 47.78 7.20
CA ARG A 125 -34.04 48.72 6.10
C ARG A 125 -35.51 49.13 6.05
N ALA A 126 -36.44 48.19 6.23
CA ALA A 126 -37.87 48.50 6.23
C ALA A 126 -38.29 49.37 7.43
N LEU A 127 -37.67 49.17 8.60
CA LEU A 127 -37.93 49.97 9.80
C LEU A 127 -37.26 51.36 9.75
N SER A 128 -36.13 51.50 9.05
CA SER A 128 -35.41 52.77 8.85
C SER A 128 -35.93 53.59 7.67
N ALA A 129 -36.59 52.99 6.67
CA ALA A 129 -37.08 53.71 5.49
C ALA A 129 -37.92 54.97 5.80
N PRO A 130 -38.84 54.98 6.79
CA PRO A 130 -39.56 56.21 7.19
C PRO A 130 -38.63 57.28 7.77
N VAL A 131 -37.58 56.86 8.49
CA VAL A 131 -36.58 57.74 9.12
C VAL A 131 -35.74 58.44 8.05
N LEU A 132 -35.27 57.67 7.06
CA LEU A 132 -34.52 58.18 5.92
C LEU A 132 -35.37 59.13 5.06
N SER A 133 -36.64 58.78 4.77
CA SER A 133 -37.55 59.64 4.01
C SER A 133 -37.90 60.97 4.68
N GLN A 134 -37.66 61.08 6.00
CA GLN A 134 -37.90 62.27 6.81
C GLN A 134 -36.59 62.99 7.18
N HIS A 135 -35.42 62.50 6.71
CA HIS A 135 -34.09 63.02 7.04
C HIS A 135 -33.86 63.28 8.54
N LEU A 136 -34.37 62.40 9.40
CA LEU A 136 -34.26 62.58 10.86
C LEU A 136 -32.83 62.31 11.35
N LEU A 137 -32.28 63.26 12.10
CA LEU A 137 -30.96 63.19 12.75
C LEU A 137 -29.79 62.98 11.77
N ASP A 138 -29.89 63.53 10.56
CA ASP A 138 -28.86 63.47 9.50
C ASP A 138 -28.41 62.05 9.13
N LEU A 139 -29.29 61.05 9.33
CA LEU A 139 -29.01 59.65 9.01
C LEU A 139 -29.02 59.39 7.50
N SER A 140 -27.97 58.73 7.02
CA SER A 140 -27.78 58.34 5.61
C SER A 140 -28.19 56.90 5.34
N GLU A 141 -28.35 56.52 4.06
CA GLU A 141 -28.52 55.12 3.68
C GLU A 141 -27.24 54.31 3.95
N GLU A 142 -26.07 54.92 3.77
CA GLU A 142 -24.76 54.37 4.15
C GLU A 142 -24.68 53.99 5.64
N ASP A 143 -25.30 54.75 6.54
CA ASP A 143 -25.33 54.41 7.98
C ASP A 143 -26.09 53.10 8.24
N VAL A 144 -27.24 52.94 7.58
CA VAL A 144 -28.08 51.73 7.70
C VAL A 144 -27.39 50.54 7.05
N GLU A 145 -26.71 50.71 5.92
CA GLU A 145 -25.94 49.63 5.30
C GLU A 145 -24.66 49.29 6.07
N SER A 146 -23.99 50.27 6.67
CA SER A 146 -22.85 50.06 7.58
C SER A 146 -23.27 49.19 8.78
N LEU A 147 -24.40 49.52 9.42
CA LEU A 147 -24.98 48.67 10.47
C LEU A 147 -25.41 47.30 9.96
N CYS A 148 -25.99 47.21 8.76
CA CYS A 148 -26.28 45.93 8.13
C CYS A 148 -25.01 45.09 7.94
N MET A 149 -23.90 45.67 7.49
CA MET A 149 -22.66 44.95 7.21
C MET A 149 -21.92 44.51 8.48
N THR A 150 -21.85 45.39 9.48
CA THR A 150 -21.09 45.19 10.73
C THR A 150 -21.78 44.30 11.76
N LEU A 151 -23.10 44.47 11.99
CA LEU A 151 -23.80 43.80 13.08
C LEU A 151 -24.11 42.32 12.79
N GLY A 152 -23.97 41.50 13.82
CA GLY A 152 -24.36 40.09 13.84
C GLY A 152 -25.88 39.89 13.97
N PHE A 153 -26.34 38.63 13.83
CA PHE A 153 -27.78 38.33 13.81
C PHE A 153 -28.51 38.76 15.08
N GLU A 154 -27.95 38.47 16.25
CA GLU A 154 -28.57 38.77 17.54
C GLU A 154 -28.60 40.28 17.83
N GLN A 155 -27.57 41.01 17.39
CA GLN A 155 -27.50 42.47 17.48
C GLN A 155 -28.53 43.14 16.55
N LEU A 156 -28.57 42.75 15.27
CA LEU A 156 -29.56 43.24 14.30
C LEU A 156 -30.98 42.95 14.78
N ARG A 157 -31.22 41.75 15.30
CA ARG A 157 -32.52 41.37 15.84
C ARG A 157 -32.89 42.18 17.07
N SER A 158 -31.99 42.36 18.03
CA SER A 158 -32.23 43.19 19.22
C SER A 158 -32.51 44.65 18.84
N LEU A 159 -31.85 45.17 17.81
CA LEU A 159 -32.09 46.52 17.28
C LEU A 159 -33.49 46.61 16.63
N CYS A 160 -33.85 45.68 15.74
CA CYS A 160 -35.16 45.66 15.09
C CYS A 160 -36.31 45.43 16.09
N ASP A 161 -36.16 44.49 17.03
CA ASP A 161 -37.14 44.22 18.09
C ASP A 161 -37.34 45.45 19.01
N LYS A 162 -36.34 46.32 19.18
CA LYS A 162 -36.46 47.62 19.85
C LYS A 162 -37.12 48.70 18.99
N MET A 163 -37.06 48.61 17.66
CA MET A 163 -37.55 49.63 16.72
C MET A 163 -39.02 49.40 16.27
N ASP A 164 -39.49 48.15 16.18
CA ASP A 164 -40.83 47.79 15.67
C ASP A 164 -41.94 48.66 16.28
N ASN A 165 -41.94 48.81 17.62
CA ASN A 165 -43.00 49.47 18.39
C ASN A 165 -42.74 50.96 18.68
N LYS A 166 -41.79 51.60 17.98
CA LYS A 166 -41.36 52.98 18.23
C LYS A 166 -41.70 53.94 17.08
N GLU A 167 -41.80 55.22 17.40
CA GLU A 167 -41.97 56.32 16.42
C GLU A 167 -40.69 56.62 15.64
N ALA A 168 -40.81 57.31 14.49
CA ALA A 168 -39.71 57.57 13.57
C ALA A 168 -38.51 58.30 14.24
N LEU A 169 -38.77 59.27 15.12
CA LEU A 169 -37.71 59.99 15.83
C LEU A 169 -36.98 59.13 16.87
N GLU A 170 -37.66 58.18 17.52
CA GLU A 170 -37.00 57.23 18.42
C GLU A 170 -36.23 56.15 17.65
N ARG A 171 -36.75 55.71 16.50
CA ARG A 171 -36.02 54.83 15.57
C ARG A 171 -34.73 55.48 15.09
N ALA A 172 -34.77 56.78 14.79
CA ALA A 172 -33.59 57.56 14.43
C ALA A 172 -32.52 57.49 15.53
N LYS A 173 -32.89 57.79 16.78
CA LYS A 173 -31.98 57.72 17.93
C LYS A 173 -31.36 56.32 18.08
N LEU A 174 -32.15 55.25 18.00
CA LEU A 174 -31.63 53.88 18.09
C LEU A 174 -30.63 53.52 16.98
N ILE A 175 -30.81 54.02 15.76
CA ILE A 175 -29.84 53.84 14.66
C ILE A 175 -28.54 54.62 14.96
N GLN A 176 -28.67 55.86 15.44
CA GLN A 176 -27.54 56.72 15.79
C GLN A 176 -26.72 56.16 16.97
N ASP A 177 -27.41 55.65 18.01
CA ASP A 177 -26.80 54.95 19.15
C ASP A 177 -26.04 53.71 18.67
N ALA A 178 -26.66 52.87 17.84
CA ALA A 178 -26.03 51.66 17.30
C ALA A 178 -24.78 51.97 16.46
N ARG A 179 -24.79 53.06 15.69
CA ARG A 179 -23.62 53.58 14.96
C ARG A 179 -22.50 54.01 15.92
N GLY A 180 -22.84 54.71 17.00
CA GLY A 180 -21.90 55.16 18.03
C GLY A 180 -21.23 54.00 18.78
N TYR A 181 -21.97 52.95 19.12
CA TYR A 181 -21.44 51.78 19.84
C TYR A 181 -20.35 51.02 19.06
N ASN A 182 -20.45 50.92 17.73
CA ASN A 182 -19.40 50.32 16.90
C ASN A 182 -18.08 51.10 17.02
N SER A 183 -18.12 52.43 16.98
CA SER A 183 -16.90 53.28 17.01
C SER A 183 -16.09 53.16 18.31
N ASN A 184 -16.70 52.74 19.42
CA ASN A 184 -16.03 52.55 20.71
C ASN A 184 -15.58 51.09 20.95
N THR A 185 -15.89 50.17 20.05
CA THR A 185 -15.62 48.73 20.24
C THR A 185 -14.19 48.34 19.81
N GLU A 186 -13.54 49.12 18.95
CA GLU A 186 -12.17 48.85 18.47
C GLU A 186 -11.05 49.41 19.36
N GLU A 187 -11.36 50.27 20.35
CA GLU A 187 -10.36 50.88 21.27
C GLU A 187 -10.35 50.29 22.71
N LYS A 188 -11.10 49.22 22.99
CA LYS A 188 -11.15 48.61 24.34
C LYS A 188 -10.77 47.13 24.41
N ILE A 189 -9.54 46.83 24.01
CA ILE A 189 -8.76 45.77 24.66
C ILE A 189 -7.91 46.45 25.74
N VAL A 190 -8.50 46.58 26.93
CA VAL A 190 -7.81 47.02 28.16
C VAL A 190 -7.92 45.89 29.17
N ASP A 191 -6.81 45.62 29.86
CA ASP A 191 -6.67 44.47 30.74
C ASP A 191 -7.67 44.45 31.90
N ASP A 192 -8.38 43.33 32.09
CA ASP A 192 -8.96 42.95 33.38
C ASP A 192 -8.70 41.47 33.65
N ALA A 193 -7.53 41.20 34.22
CA ALA A 193 -7.08 39.88 34.63
C ALA A 193 -6.14 39.99 35.84
N ASN A 194 -6.70 40.18 37.05
CA ASN A 194 -5.94 40.07 38.29
C ASN A 194 -6.74 39.33 39.37
N GLY A 195 -6.04 38.57 40.22
CA GLY A 195 -6.61 37.53 41.08
C GLY A 195 -6.13 36.14 40.65
N SER A 196 -5.03 35.60 41.20
CA SER A 196 -4.24 36.09 42.34
C SER A 196 -2.73 35.78 42.21
N HIS A 197 -1.94 36.51 43.00
CA HIS A 197 -0.48 36.45 43.08
C HIS A 197 0.02 35.41 44.10
N LEU A 198 1.21 34.81 43.86
CA LEU A 198 2.27 34.66 44.90
C LEU A 198 3.65 34.18 44.37
N ASN A 199 4.63 35.10 44.38
CA ASN A 199 6.08 34.94 44.66
C ASN A 199 7.03 34.03 43.82
N GLY A 200 8.19 34.60 43.44
CA GLY A 200 9.46 33.88 43.11
C GLY A 200 10.22 34.43 41.89
N SER A 201 10.98 35.54 41.96
CA SER A 201 12.45 35.61 42.19
C SER A 201 13.30 34.79 41.18
N VAL A 202 14.30 35.30 40.42
CA VAL A 202 15.13 36.53 40.51
C VAL A 202 15.63 37.06 39.13
N ASP A 203 15.88 38.38 39.07
CA ASP A 203 16.88 39.17 38.33
C ASP A 203 17.32 38.99 36.84
N SER A 204 16.89 39.96 36.02
CA SER A 204 17.70 41.10 35.46
C SER A 204 18.75 40.95 34.31
N ASN A 205 18.53 41.77 33.26
CA ASN A 205 19.43 42.26 32.18
C ASN A 205 20.01 41.27 31.13
N GLY A 206 20.01 41.58 29.81
CA GLY A 206 19.44 42.72 29.07
C GLY A 206 19.88 42.81 27.59
N SER A 207 19.18 43.60 26.77
CA SER A 207 19.43 43.89 25.32
C SER A 207 19.10 42.74 24.33
N ILE A 208 17.96 42.70 23.61
CA ILE A 208 17.41 43.56 22.52
C ILE A 208 17.80 43.09 21.08
N LEU A 209 16.93 42.28 20.44
CA LEU A 209 16.28 42.57 19.14
C LEU A 209 15.44 41.39 18.55
N SER A 210 14.12 41.61 18.44
CA SER A 210 13.24 41.19 17.33
C SER A 210 13.18 39.72 16.87
N SER A 211 12.79 38.80 17.75
CA SER A 211 12.22 37.51 17.34
C SER A 211 10.78 37.66 16.83
N SER A 212 10.59 37.79 15.51
CA SER A 212 9.25 37.69 14.90
C SER A 212 8.78 36.23 14.91
N SER A 213 8.07 35.84 15.97
CA SER A 213 7.42 34.53 16.12
C SER A 213 6.12 34.41 15.31
N SER A 214 6.14 34.87 14.06
CA SER A 214 5.10 34.48 13.10
C SER A 214 5.18 32.96 12.88
N GLU A 215 4.08 32.24 13.09
CA GLU A 215 3.97 30.84 12.69
C GLU A 215 4.22 30.73 11.18
N LYS A 216 5.41 30.25 10.80
CA LYS A 216 5.78 30.05 9.40
C LYS A 216 5.02 28.85 8.83
N LYS A 217 3.75 29.10 8.46
CA LYS A 217 2.94 28.19 7.64
C LYS A 217 3.75 27.82 6.41
N GLU A 218 4.24 26.59 6.37
CA GLU A 218 5.24 26.13 5.39
C GLU A 218 4.78 26.50 3.97
N LYS A 219 5.47 27.46 3.35
CA LYS A 219 5.06 28.03 2.05
C LYS A 219 5.01 26.88 1.05
N PRO A 220 3.87 26.55 0.41
CA PRO A 220 3.79 25.40 -0.48
C PRO A 220 4.85 25.52 -1.58
N TRP A 221 5.50 24.40 -1.90
CA TRP A 221 6.58 24.36 -2.88
C TRP A 221 6.02 24.61 -4.28
N THR A 222 6.48 25.70 -4.93
CA THR A 222 6.11 25.99 -6.30
C THR A 222 6.81 25.05 -7.28
N LYS A 223 6.23 24.85 -8.47
CA LYS A 223 6.78 23.94 -9.49
C LYS A 223 8.20 24.34 -9.92
N GLU A 224 8.49 25.64 -9.92
CA GLU A 224 9.80 26.20 -10.29
C GLU A 224 10.84 25.97 -9.20
N GLU A 225 10.51 26.21 -7.93
CA GLU A 225 11.38 25.89 -6.79
C GLU A 225 11.72 24.39 -6.72
N ILE A 226 10.77 23.51 -7.07
CA ILE A 226 11.00 22.06 -7.11
C ILE A 226 12.01 21.69 -8.20
N GLU A 227 11.93 22.31 -9.39
CA GLU A 227 12.88 22.07 -10.47
C GLU A 227 14.25 22.71 -10.19
N LEU A 228 14.31 23.85 -9.51
CA LEU A 228 15.55 24.44 -8.98
C LEU A 228 16.17 23.54 -7.91
N LEU A 229 15.38 22.97 -6.99
CA LEU A 229 15.82 22.00 -6.00
C LEU A 229 16.37 20.72 -6.66
N ARG A 230 15.75 20.25 -7.75
CA ARG A 230 16.25 19.13 -8.57
C ARG A 230 17.58 19.46 -9.23
N LYS A 231 17.69 20.63 -9.88
CA LYS A 231 18.94 21.12 -10.50
C LYS A 231 20.06 21.30 -9.47
N GLY A 232 19.78 21.92 -8.32
CA GLY A 232 20.74 22.10 -7.23
C GLY A 232 21.20 20.78 -6.62
N THR A 233 20.27 19.85 -6.37
CA THR A 233 20.59 18.50 -5.86
C THR A 233 21.46 17.69 -6.83
N GLN A 234 21.30 17.89 -8.14
CA GLN A 234 22.13 17.27 -9.18
C GLN A 234 23.49 17.96 -9.36
N LYS A 235 23.53 19.30 -9.28
CA LYS A 235 24.72 20.14 -9.46
C LYS A 235 25.70 20.02 -8.30
N TYR A 236 25.20 19.87 -7.08
CA TYR A 236 25.98 19.72 -5.86
C TYR A 236 25.81 18.29 -5.31
N PRO A 237 26.70 17.33 -5.66
CA PRO A 237 26.56 15.93 -5.25
C PRO A 237 26.85 15.71 -3.74
N LYS A 238 26.75 14.46 -3.28
CA LYS A 238 27.11 14.09 -1.90
C LYS A 238 28.63 14.17 -1.73
N GLY A 239 29.10 15.15 -0.96
CA GLY A 239 30.53 15.41 -0.74
C GLY A 239 30.89 16.90 -0.76
N THR A 240 30.06 17.75 -1.38
CA THR A 240 30.20 19.21 -1.29
C THR A 240 30.03 19.66 0.17
N SER A 241 31.01 20.40 0.72
CA SER A 241 30.86 21.05 2.03
C SER A 241 29.73 22.08 1.98
N ARG A 242 29.01 22.29 3.10
CA ARG A 242 27.86 23.21 3.19
C ARG A 242 26.77 23.01 2.12
N ARG A 243 26.66 21.78 1.55
CA ARG A 243 25.79 21.41 0.41
C ARG A 243 24.39 22.04 0.44
N TRP A 244 23.74 22.05 1.60
CA TRP A 244 22.35 22.50 1.74
C TRP A 244 22.21 24.02 1.86
N GLU A 245 23.25 24.71 2.36
CA GLU A 245 23.35 26.18 2.33
C GLU A 245 23.49 26.63 0.87
N VAL A 246 24.44 26.04 0.13
CA VAL A 246 24.66 26.32 -1.30
C VAL A 246 23.44 25.98 -2.16
N ILE A 247 22.65 24.98 -1.80
CA ILE A 247 21.37 24.68 -2.48
C ILE A 247 20.27 25.69 -2.11
N SER A 248 20.21 26.19 -0.87
CA SER A 248 19.29 27.27 -0.48
C SER A 248 19.62 28.57 -1.24
N GLU A 249 20.89 28.98 -1.26
CA GLU A 249 21.40 30.12 -2.04
C GLU A 249 21.08 29.97 -3.54
N TYR A 250 21.29 28.78 -4.11
CA TYR A 250 21.00 28.48 -5.52
C TYR A 250 19.50 28.52 -5.88
N ILE A 251 18.61 28.30 -4.91
CA ILE A 251 17.14 28.43 -5.10
C ILE A 251 16.70 29.89 -4.88
N GLY A 252 17.38 30.64 -4.00
CA GLY A 252 17.20 32.08 -3.81
C GLY A 252 15.92 32.52 -3.09
N THR A 253 14.96 31.61 -2.83
CA THR A 253 13.65 31.96 -2.22
C THR A 253 13.65 32.04 -0.69
N GLY A 254 14.81 32.12 -0.04
CA GLY A 254 14.95 32.32 1.40
C GLY A 254 14.54 31.15 2.29
N ARG A 255 14.33 29.96 1.71
CA ARG A 255 13.95 28.74 2.44
C ARG A 255 15.11 28.18 3.28
N SER A 256 14.82 27.73 4.49
CA SER A 256 15.84 27.26 5.43
C SER A 256 16.50 25.96 4.97
N VAL A 257 17.73 25.70 5.42
CA VAL A 257 18.45 24.43 5.21
C VAL A 257 17.60 23.21 5.60
N GLU A 258 16.77 23.34 6.62
CA GLU A 258 15.86 22.30 7.11
C GLU A 258 14.68 22.09 6.15
N GLU A 259 14.11 23.16 5.60
CA GLU A 259 13.09 23.08 4.55
C GLU A 259 13.65 22.45 3.26
N ILE A 260 14.87 22.80 2.85
CA ILE A 260 15.57 22.18 1.72
C ILE A 260 15.78 20.67 1.96
N LEU A 261 16.21 20.29 3.17
CA LEU A 261 16.37 18.89 3.59
C LEU A 261 15.04 18.12 3.59
N LYS A 262 14.00 18.70 4.19
CA LYS A 262 12.64 18.15 4.25
C LYS A 262 12.09 17.93 2.83
N ALA A 263 12.15 18.96 1.99
CA ALA A 263 11.69 18.91 0.61
C ALA A 263 12.50 17.95 -0.27
N THR A 264 13.82 17.85 -0.09
CA THR A 264 14.60 16.84 -0.81
C THR A 264 14.16 15.42 -0.43
N LYS A 265 13.84 15.19 0.86
CA LYS A 265 13.35 13.90 1.35
C LYS A 265 11.92 13.60 0.89
N THR A 266 11.03 14.59 0.80
CA THR A 266 9.61 14.39 0.45
C THR A 266 9.29 14.56 -1.03
N VAL A 267 9.99 15.41 -1.77
CA VAL A 267 9.68 15.73 -3.18
C VAL A 267 10.60 14.99 -4.15
N LEU A 268 11.88 14.76 -3.81
CA LEU A 268 12.83 14.07 -4.68
C LEU A 268 13.04 12.59 -4.31
N LEU A 269 12.94 12.22 -3.03
CA LEU A 269 13.07 10.83 -2.56
C LEU A 269 11.73 10.10 -2.37
N GLN A 270 10.58 10.76 -2.58
CA GLN A 270 9.38 10.01 -2.93
C GLN A 270 9.62 9.34 -4.29
N LYS A 271 9.63 8.00 -4.28
CA LYS A 271 9.42 7.24 -5.52
C LYS A 271 8.11 7.71 -6.13
N PRO A 272 8.00 7.89 -7.46
CA PRO A 272 6.73 8.25 -8.08
C PRO A 272 5.68 7.23 -7.65
N ASP A 273 4.57 7.72 -7.12
CA ASP A 273 3.49 6.89 -6.61
C ASP A 273 3.03 5.94 -7.73
N ALA A 274 3.17 4.64 -7.49
CA ALA A 274 2.95 3.62 -8.51
C ALA A 274 1.50 3.62 -9.04
N THR A 275 0.56 4.19 -8.27
CA THR A 275 -0.81 4.45 -8.71
C THR A 275 -0.83 5.49 -9.84
N LYS A 276 -0.31 6.70 -9.58
CA LYS A 276 -0.32 7.84 -10.52
C LYS A 276 0.61 7.66 -11.71
N ALA A 277 1.65 6.82 -11.57
CA ALA A 277 2.50 6.43 -12.69
C ALA A 277 1.75 5.62 -13.77
N PHE A 278 0.68 4.93 -13.40
CA PHE A 278 -0.16 4.17 -14.34
C PHE A 278 -1.14 5.08 -15.10
N ASP A 279 -1.79 6.01 -14.42
CA ASP A 279 -2.75 6.94 -15.06
C ASP A 279 -2.08 7.81 -16.13
N SER A 280 -0.89 8.38 -15.84
CA SER A 280 -0.14 9.17 -16.83
C SER A 280 0.43 8.32 -17.99
N PHE A 281 0.44 6.99 -17.87
CA PHE A 281 0.76 6.06 -18.96
C PHE A 281 -0.48 5.71 -19.80
N LEU A 282 -1.68 5.66 -19.20
CA LEU A 282 -2.94 5.56 -19.93
C LEU A 282 -3.22 6.83 -20.73
N GLU A 283 -3.08 8.01 -20.10
CA GLU A 283 -3.31 9.33 -20.70
C GLU A 283 -2.36 9.61 -21.89
N LYS A 284 -1.15 9.03 -21.90
CA LYS A 284 -0.21 9.11 -23.02
C LYS A 284 -0.50 8.14 -24.17
N ARG A 285 -1.54 7.31 -24.08
CA ARG A 285 -2.04 6.50 -25.19
C ARG A 285 -3.24 7.18 -25.81
N LYS A 286 -3.07 7.71 -27.02
CA LYS A 286 -4.19 8.20 -27.86
C LYS A 286 -5.29 7.13 -27.90
N PRO A 287 -6.59 7.50 -27.79
CA PRO A 287 -7.66 6.55 -28.03
C PRO A 287 -7.54 6.01 -29.47
N ALA A 288 -7.54 4.68 -29.61
CA ALA A 288 -7.55 4.05 -30.92
C ALA A 288 -8.89 4.36 -31.63
N ALA A 289 -8.83 4.58 -32.93
CA ALA A 289 -10.02 4.96 -33.69
C ALA A 289 -11.10 3.87 -33.64
N THR A 290 -12.35 4.28 -33.40
CA THR A 290 -13.52 3.39 -33.44
C THR A 290 -13.77 2.94 -34.88
N ILE A 291 -13.27 1.75 -35.24
CA ILE A 291 -13.65 1.09 -36.49
C ILE A 291 -15.04 0.49 -36.28
N ALA A 292 -16.07 1.21 -36.73
CA ALA A 292 -17.41 0.66 -36.87
C ALA A 292 -17.43 -0.30 -38.07
N SER A 293 -17.84 -1.55 -37.85
CA SER A 293 -18.26 -2.47 -38.91
C SER A 293 -19.40 -3.35 -38.38
N PRO A 294 -20.56 -3.44 -39.04
CA PRO A 294 -21.77 -3.98 -38.43
C PRO A 294 -21.99 -5.47 -38.73
N LEU A 295 -22.31 -6.26 -37.70
CA LEU A 295 -23.05 -7.51 -37.87
C LEU A 295 -23.81 -7.88 -36.59
N SER A 296 -25.05 -7.40 -36.47
CA SER A 296 -25.95 -7.72 -35.35
C SER A 296 -27.40 -7.77 -35.80
N THR A 297 -27.73 -8.78 -36.62
CA THR A 297 -29.12 -9.19 -36.91
C THR A 297 -29.13 -10.62 -37.44
N ARG A 298 -29.87 -11.52 -36.77
CA ARG A 298 -31.06 -12.19 -37.34
C ARG A 298 -31.75 -13.05 -36.27
N GLU A 299 -33.07 -13.06 -36.31
CA GLU A 299 -33.99 -13.79 -35.43
C GLU A 299 -34.43 -15.17 -35.99
N GLU A 300 -35.00 -15.96 -35.08
CA GLU A 300 -36.01 -17.03 -35.27
C GLU A 300 -35.75 -18.29 -36.14
N VAL A 301 -35.74 -19.44 -35.43
CA VAL A 301 -36.52 -20.69 -35.65
C VAL A 301 -36.65 -21.30 -37.06
N GLY A 302 -36.30 -22.59 -37.19
CA GLY A 302 -36.71 -23.43 -38.35
C GLY A 302 -36.11 -24.85 -38.41
N VAL A 303 -36.95 -25.87 -38.24
CA VAL A 303 -36.67 -27.32 -38.13
C VAL A 303 -36.14 -27.99 -39.43
N VAL A 304 -35.54 -29.19 -39.32
CA VAL A 304 -35.48 -30.35 -40.28
C VAL A 304 -34.08 -30.85 -40.73
N SER A 305 -34.01 -32.17 -40.86
CA SER A 305 -32.94 -33.17 -41.03
C SER A 305 -31.92 -33.09 -42.19
N MET A 306 -30.81 -33.83 -41.96
CA MET A 306 -29.98 -34.63 -42.91
C MET A 306 -30.77 -35.29 -44.08
N PRO A 307 -30.17 -35.69 -45.25
CA PRO A 307 -28.90 -36.45 -45.30
C PRO A 307 -27.97 -36.44 -46.57
N SER A 308 -26.67 -36.76 -46.33
CA SER A 308 -25.79 -37.70 -47.09
C SER A 308 -25.24 -37.43 -48.51
N ARG A 309 -23.99 -37.94 -48.71
CA ARG A 309 -23.30 -38.33 -49.97
C ARG A 309 -22.97 -37.19 -50.98
N THR A 310 -22.02 -37.34 -51.92
CA THR A 310 -21.27 -38.53 -52.40
C THR A 310 -19.76 -38.25 -52.61
N GLU A 311 -18.93 -39.28 -52.37
CA GLU A 311 -17.81 -39.83 -53.19
C GLU A 311 -16.92 -38.89 -54.06
N ASN A 312 -15.58 -39.02 -54.08
CA ASN A 312 -14.89 -40.17 -54.71
C ASN A 312 -13.41 -40.37 -54.30
N THR A 313 -13.02 -41.64 -54.07
CA THR A 313 -11.87 -42.45 -54.59
C THR A 313 -10.45 -41.83 -54.85
N THR A 314 -9.31 -42.57 -54.78
CA THR A 314 -9.07 -44.04 -54.83
C THR A 314 -7.78 -44.51 -54.09
N ALA A 315 -7.73 -45.79 -53.68
CA ALA A 315 -6.64 -46.82 -53.63
C ALA A 315 -5.14 -46.45 -53.88
N LYS A 316 -4.08 -47.18 -53.45
CA LYS A 316 -3.75 -48.52 -52.81
C LYS A 316 -2.25 -48.46 -52.35
N THR A 317 -1.50 -49.46 -51.82
CA THR A 317 -1.61 -50.51 -50.76
C THR A 317 -0.26 -51.30 -50.68
N SER A 318 0.03 -52.03 -49.58
CA SER A 318 1.16 -53.00 -49.33
C SER A 318 2.61 -52.42 -49.32
N SER A 319 3.55 -52.63 -48.35
CA SER A 319 3.86 -53.71 -47.36
C SER A 319 4.43 -55.01 -47.97
N PRO A 320 5.35 -55.80 -47.33
CA PRO A 320 5.86 -55.78 -45.93
C PRO A 320 7.41 -56.02 -45.74
N GLU A 321 7.85 -56.20 -44.45
CA GLU A 321 9.00 -57.03 -43.94
C GLU A 321 10.49 -56.64 -44.29
N ASP A 322 11.56 -56.96 -43.52
CA ASP A 322 11.78 -57.48 -42.13
C ASP A 322 13.24 -57.16 -41.59
N SER A 323 13.47 -57.25 -40.26
CA SER A 323 14.75 -57.45 -39.50
C SER A 323 15.96 -56.49 -39.62
N GLY A 324 16.79 -56.32 -38.56
CA GLY A 324 18.13 -55.71 -38.78
C GLY A 324 19.15 -55.27 -37.68
N LYS A 325 18.82 -55.08 -36.39
CA LYS A 325 19.76 -55.00 -35.22
C LYS A 325 21.04 -54.08 -35.23
N THR A 326 21.10 -53.12 -34.27
CA THR A 326 22.30 -52.49 -33.60
C THR A 326 23.35 -51.64 -34.36
N GLY A 327 23.61 -50.40 -33.90
CA GLY A 327 24.88 -49.67 -34.13
C GLY A 327 24.90 -48.17 -33.77
N SER A 328 25.85 -47.74 -32.91
CA SER A 328 26.39 -46.39 -32.60
C SER A 328 25.83 -45.07 -33.22
N SER A 329 25.71 -44.03 -32.37
CA SER A 329 25.60 -42.58 -32.69
C SER A 329 26.96 -41.93 -33.09
N PRO A 330 27.07 -40.62 -33.44
CA PRO A 330 26.08 -39.53 -33.54
C PRO A 330 26.21 -38.61 -34.81
N VAL A 331 25.53 -37.43 -34.76
CA VAL A 331 25.69 -36.15 -35.55
C VAL A 331 24.76 -35.85 -36.77
N ASP A 332 23.71 -35.08 -36.48
CA ASP A 332 23.31 -33.76 -37.05
C ASP A 332 22.69 -33.48 -38.45
N VAL A 333 21.77 -32.49 -38.40
CA VAL A 333 21.12 -31.59 -39.41
C VAL A 333 20.03 -32.07 -40.42
N VAL A 334 19.04 -31.18 -40.59
CA VAL A 334 18.02 -30.99 -41.67
C VAL A 334 16.71 -31.80 -41.68
N SER A 335 15.70 -31.24 -41.00
CA SER A 335 14.32 -30.95 -41.45
C SER A 335 13.67 -31.73 -42.63
N GLY A 336 12.56 -32.42 -42.35
CA GLY A 336 11.58 -32.92 -43.33
C GLY A 336 10.29 -33.38 -42.63
N ASN A 337 9.11 -33.01 -43.14
CA ASN A 337 7.86 -33.05 -42.36
C ASN A 337 6.92 -34.22 -42.73
N GLY A 338 6.44 -34.95 -41.72
CA GLY A 338 5.01 -35.30 -41.63
C GLY A 338 4.53 -36.71 -42.00
N VAL A 339 4.18 -37.51 -40.98
CA VAL A 339 2.93 -38.29 -40.99
C VAL A 339 2.33 -38.36 -39.57
N SER A 340 1.00 -38.50 -39.47
CA SER A 340 0.26 -38.27 -38.22
C SER A 340 0.08 -39.53 -37.35
N SER A 341 0.84 -39.65 -36.25
CA SER A 341 0.43 -40.46 -35.09
C SER A 341 -0.41 -39.60 -34.13
N SER A 342 -1.71 -39.46 -34.43
CA SER A 342 -2.62 -38.63 -33.63
C SER A 342 -3.03 -39.27 -32.29
N SER A 343 -2.76 -40.56 -32.11
CA SER A 343 -3.09 -41.35 -30.92
C SER A 343 -2.05 -41.20 -29.81
N GLU A 344 -0.76 -41.27 -30.13
CA GLU A 344 0.32 -41.22 -29.14
C GLU A 344 0.49 -39.81 -28.53
N GLN A 345 0.21 -38.76 -29.31
CA GLN A 345 0.42 -37.39 -28.86
C GLN A 345 -0.54 -36.90 -27.76
N ASP A 346 -1.64 -37.61 -27.47
CA ASP A 346 -2.53 -37.30 -26.33
C ASP A 346 -2.28 -38.19 -25.09
N VAL A 347 -1.23 -39.03 -25.11
CA VAL A 347 -0.73 -39.70 -23.90
C VAL A 347 0.00 -38.67 -23.03
N TRP A 348 -0.43 -38.49 -21.78
CA TRP A 348 0.16 -37.51 -20.84
C TRP A 348 1.01 -38.20 -19.79
N SER A 349 2.32 -37.92 -19.80
CA SER A 349 3.21 -38.31 -18.69
C SER A 349 2.92 -37.48 -17.44
N ALA A 350 3.04 -38.08 -16.25
CA ALA A 350 2.96 -37.38 -14.98
C ALA A 350 3.98 -36.22 -14.85
N VAL A 351 5.07 -36.25 -15.62
CA VAL A 351 6.02 -35.12 -15.72
C VAL A 351 5.41 -33.96 -16.53
N GLN A 352 4.77 -34.24 -17.67
CA GLN A 352 4.11 -33.24 -18.51
C GLN A 352 2.88 -32.63 -17.82
N GLU A 353 2.12 -33.40 -17.04
CA GLU A 353 1.00 -32.86 -16.25
C GLU A 353 1.49 -31.90 -15.15
N ARG A 354 2.55 -32.27 -14.43
CA ARG A 354 3.19 -31.38 -13.44
C ARG A 354 3.74 -30.12 -14.09
N ALA A 355 4.40 -30.24 -15.24
CA ALA A 355 4.89 -29.11 -16.03
C ALA A 355 3.74 -28.18 -16.46
N LEU A 356 2.63 -28.72 -16.96
CA LEU A 356 1.44 -27.94 -17.34
C LEU A 356 0.84 -27.20 -16.13
N ILE A 357 0.67 -27.87 -14.99
CA ILE A 357 0.14 -27.27 -13.77
C ILE A 357 1.09 -26.19 -13.22
N GLN A 358 2.41 -26.38 -13.33
CA GLN A 358 3.40 -25.37 -12.96
C GLN A 358 3.36 -24.16 -13.91
N ALA A 359 3.34 -24.39 -15.23
CA ALA A 359 3.27 -23.35 -16.25
C ALA A 359 2.00 -22.50 -16.14
N LEU A 360 0.85 -23.13 -15.83
CA LEU A 360 -0.42 -22.44 -15.60
C LEU A 360 -0.44 -21.59 -14.32
N LYS A 361 0.46 -21.87 -13.35
CA LYS A 361 0.70 -21.04 -12.16
C LYS A 361 1.69 -19.91 -12.42
N THR A 362 2.77 -20.16 -13.16
CA THR A 362 3.76 -19.12 -13.51
C THR A 362 3.24 -18.12 -14.53
N PHE A 363 2.25 -18.50 -15.34
CA PHE A 363 1.57 -17.63 -16.30
C PHE A 363 0.07 -17.54 -15.96
N PRO A 364 -0.36 -16.52 -15.19
CA PRO A 364 -1.77 -16.20 -14.94
C PRO A 364 -2.55 -15.83 -16.21
N LYS A 365 -3.89 -15.69 -16.09
CA LYS A 365 -4.79 -15.40 -17.23
C LYS A 365 -4.50 -14.07 -17.92
N GLU A 366 -3.87 -13.12 -17.22
CA GLU A 366 -3.48 -11.79 -17.68
C GLU A 366 -2.16 -11.78 -18.49
N THR A 367 -1.48 -12.92 -18.63
CA THR A 367 -0.19 -13.00 -19.33
C THR A 367 -0.38 -12.86 -20.84
N SER A 368 0.17 -11.83 -21.47
CA SER A 368 0.24 -11.76 -22.93
C SER A 368 1.02 -12.97 -23.48
N GLN A 369 0.49 -13.62 -24.52
CA GLN A 369 0.95 -14.90 -25.06
C GLN A 369 1.09 -16.03 -24.02
N ARG A 370 0.18 -16.06 -23.03
CA ARG A 370 0.07 -17.11 -21.99
C ARG A 370 0.25 -18.52 -22.56
N TRP A 371 -0.51 -18.85 -23.61
CA TRP A 371 -0.60 -20.21 -24.11
C TRP A 371 0.63 -20.69 -24.88
N GLU A 372 1.34 -19.78 -25.55
CA GLU A 372 2.63 -20.07 -26.19
C GLU A 372 3.66 -20.38 -25.11
N ARG A 373 3.79 -19.50 -24.09
CA ARG A 373 4.69 -19.70 -22.94
C ARG A 373 4.38 -20.98 -22.16
N VAL A 374 3.11 -21.35 -22.02
CA VAL A 374 2.69 -22.62 -21.43
C VAL A 374 3.13 -23.82 -22.28
N ALA A 375 3.03 -23.75 -23.61
CA ALA A 375 3.51 -24.83 -24.49
C ALA A 375 5.03 -24.97 -24.46
N THR A 376 5.78 -23.86 -24.50
CA THR A 376 7.25 -23.86 -24.36
C THR A 376 7.71 -24.49 -23.03
N ALA A 377 6.88 -24.39 -21.98
CA ALA A 377 7.16 -24.97 -20.67
C ALA A 377 6.71 -26.45 -20.51
N VAL A 378 6.06 -27.07 -21.51
CA VAL A 378 5.62 -28.48 -21.46
C VAL A 378 6.29 -29.28 -22.57
N PRO A 379 7.30 -30.12 -22.26
CA PRO A 379 8.10 -30.78 -23.29
C PRO A 379 7.26 -31.73 -24.15
N GLY A 380 7.32 -31.52 -25.47
CA GLY A 380 6.65 -32.36 -26.46
C GLY A 380 5.14 -32.20 -26.55
N LYS A 381 4.54 -31.11 -26.05
CA LYS A 381 3.10 -30.82 -26.21
C LYS A 381 2.85 -29.47 -26.88
N THR A 382 1.85 -29.42 -27.75
CA THR A 382 1.46 -28.21 -28.48
C THR A 382 0.53 -27.31 -27.67
N VAL A 383 0.44 -26.04 -28.06
CA VAL A 383 -0.51 -25.05 -27.52
C VAL A 383 -1.94 -25.60 -27.41
N ASN A 384 -2.40 -26.34 -28.42
CA ASN A 384 -3.77 -26.87 -28.46
C ASN A 384 -3.94 -28.09 -27.53
N GLN A 385 -2.93 -28.94 -27.37
CA GLN A 385 -2.93 -30.03 -26.39
C GLN A 385 -2.92 -29.47 -24.95
N CYS A 386 -2.13 -28.45 -24.66
CA CYS A 386 -2.14 -27.76 -23.36
C CYS A 386 -3.50 -27.12 -23.03
N LYS A 387 -4.17 -26.49 -24.03
CA LYS A 387 -5.54 -25.99 -23.90
C LYS A 387 -6.56 -27.11 -23.63
N LYS A 388 -6.52 -28.19 -24.41
CA LYS A 388 -7.41 -29.37 -24.27
C LYS A 388 -7.29 -29.99 -22.86
N LYS A 389 -6.06 -30.25 -22.41
CA LYS A 389 -5.79 -30.82 -21.08
C LYS A 389 -6.21 -29.88 -19.94
N PHE A 390 -6.05 -28.56 -20.10
CA PHE A 390 -6.57 -27.58 -19.14
C PHE A 390 -8.10 -27.56 -19.06
N ALA A 391 -8.80 -27.71 -20.19
CA ALA A 391 -10.25 -27.83 -20.21
C ALA A 391 -10.72 -29.07 -19.43
N LEU A 392 -10.13 -30.24 -19.71
CA LEU A 392 -10.40 -31.49 -18.99
C LEU A 392 -10.06 -31.40 -17.49
N LEU A 393 -8.99 -30.70 -17.10
CA LEU A 393 -8.67 -30.44 -15.69
C LEU A 393 -9.77 -29.58 -15.03
N LYS A 394 -10.18 -28.48 -15.68
CA LYS A 394 -11.25 -27.57 -15.21
C LYS A 394 -12.60 -28.28 -15.09
N GLU A 395 -12.90 -29.20 -16.01
CA GLU A 395 -14.09 -30.04 -15.99
C GLU A 395 -14.05 -31.05 -14.85
N ASN A 396 -12.93 -31.77 -14.66
CA ASN A 396 -12.73 -32.68 -13.53
C ASN A 396 -12.79 -32.00 -12.15
N PHE A 397 -12.46 -30.71 -12.05
CA PHE A 397 -12.68 -29.92 -10.83
C PHE A 397 -14.14 -29.48 -10.64
N ARG A 398 -14.94 -29.41 -11.72
CA ARG A 398 -16.37 -29.08 -11.65
C ARG A 398 -17.22 -30.31 -11.36
N SER A 399 -17.00 -31.43 -12.05
CA SER A 399 -17.73 -32.68 -11.81
C SER A 399 -17.54 -33.18 -10.37
N LYS A 400 -16.29 -33.19 -9.87
CA LYS A 400 -15.98 -33.53 -8.47
C LYS A 400 -16.51 -32.56 -7.42
N LYS A 401 -17.02 -31.38 -7.82
CA LYS A 401 -17.76 -30.43 -6.97
C LYS A 401 -19.29 -30.55 -7.15
N SER A 402 -19.75 -31.39 -8.07
CA SER A 402 -21.18 -31.68 -8.27
C SER A 402 -21.58 -33.05 -7.72
N THR A 403 -20.63 -33.83 -7.21
CA THR A 403 -20.80 -35.17 -6.62
C THR A 403 -20.31 -35.20 -5.16
N ALA A 404 -20.29 -34.05 -4.49
CA ALA A 404 -19.86 -33.82 -3.12
C ALA A 404 -20.49 -32.52 -2.59
#